data_AF-A0A3A2J0S6-F1
#
_entry.id   AF-A0A3A2J0S6-F1
#
_cell.length_a   1.000
_cell.length_b   1.000
_cell.length_c   1.000
_cell.angle_alpha   90.00
_cell.angle_beta   90.00
_cell.angle_gamma   90.00
#
_symmetry.space_group_name_H-M   'P 1'
#
loop_
_entity.id
_entity.type
_entity.pdbx_description
1 polymer ?
#
loop_
_entity_poly.entity_id
_entity_poly.type
_entity_poly.pdbx_seq_one_letter_code
_entity_poly.pdbx_strand_id
1 'polypeptide(L)'
;MKICTLLVSSLLLTMVVGNSYATTYSLPHLKGDRVVASSTGETVTITVEQDQTLLDIAKRFNLGQTEIVTINPGLDRWLIKKGTVVRLPNRRILPDSPHEGITLNVAEYRMYYYPADQPGTVRSYAHGVGRQDWKTPLGKTSIIKKVKDPAWHPPESIRREHAANGDPLPEIVPPGPHNPLGAYALYLNLPGDYRIHGTDIDKIFGIGMQITHGCVRMYPEDISALYQSVDVGTSVYIVKQPVKVGWLNNVLYVEAHPDLEGEEKTSDERYAMALSLIKLENNQELPDFDQVVLNKVLTDLDGTPTPVYERLPPLEGEVVAPIAKAVPVIKAAAVVSAANKNPVAATKAKVKDVAVSTKKTKVAAVQTASNAKKIPAKESAKAIKSQKPVTKTASNSVSTGSVGGYYHGN
;
A
#
# COMPACT_ATOMS: atom_id res chain seq x y z
N MET A 1 -0.87 -69.93 5.71
CA MET A 1 -1.40 -68.71 6.35
C MET A 1 -0.82 -67.51 5.62
N LYS A 2 -1.64 -66.53 5.20
CA LYS A 2 -1.16 -65.31 4.53
C LYS A 2 -1.01 -64.21 5.58
N ILE A 3 0.17 -63.59 5.67
CA ILE A 3 0.43 -62.46 6.55
C ILE A 3 0.18 -61.18 5.74
N CYS A 4 -0.85 -60.41 6.10
CA CYS A 4 -1.11 -59.10 5.52
C CYS A 4 -0.29 -58.05 6.28
N THR A 5 0.71 -57.46 5.61
CA THR A 5 1.47 -56.34 6.14
C THR A 5 0.66 -55.04 5.99
N LEU A 6 0.17 -54.49 7.10
CA LEU A 6 -0.51 -53.20 7.12
C LEU A 6 0.53 -52.06 7.09
N LEU A 7 0.63 -51.40 5.93
CA LEU A 7 1.39 -50.16 5.76
C LEU A 7 0.59 -49.00 6.35
N VAL A 8 0.88 -48.63 7.61
CA VAL A 8 0.33 -47.42 8.23
C VAL A 8 1.12 -46.22 7.73
N SER A 9 0.60 -45.54 6.71
CA SER A 9 1.15 -44.25 6.28
C SER A 9 0.86 -43.18 7.33
N SER A 10 1.90 -42.67 7.98
CA SER A 10 1.78 -41.59 8.96
C SER A 10 1.64 -40.26 8.24
N LEU A 11 0.40 -39.78 8.12
CA LEU A 11 0.12 -38.45 7.58
C LEU A 11 0.46 -37.40 8.65
N LEU A 12 1.63 -36.77 8.53
CA LEU A 12 2.12 -35.77 9.48
C LEU A 12 1.33 -34.46 9.35
N LEU A 13 0.23 -34.34 10.09
CA LEU A 13 -0.62 -33.15 10.11
C LEU A 13 0.03 -32.04 10.96
N THR A 14 0.85 -31.19 10.34
CA THR A 14 1.40 -30.00 10.98
C THR A 14 0.31 -28.94 11.17
N MET A 15 -0.24 -28.83 12.39
CA MET A 15 -1.05 -27.66 12.77
C MET A 15 -0.18 -26.40 12.80
N VAL A 16 -0.28 -25.58 11.76
CA VAL A 16 0.28 -24.22 11.75
C VAL A 16 -0.68 -23.32 12.53
N VAL A 17 -0.38 -23.10 13.81
CA VAL A 17 -1.06 -22.07 14.61
C VAL A 17 -0.58 -20.70 14.09
N GLY A 18 -1.36 -20.12 13.19
CA GLY A 18 -1.08 -18.81 12.61
C GLY A 18 -1.15 -17.71 13.67
N ASN A 19 0.02 -17.17 14.05
CA ASN A 19 0.09 -15.95 14.85
C ASN A 19 -0.21 -14.74 13.97
N SER A 20 -1.05 -13.81 14.45
CA SER A 20 -1.47 -12.59 13.75
C SER A 20 -0.36 -11.52 13.61
N TYR A 21 0.91 -11.91 13.64
CA TYR A 21 2.07 -11.02 13.53
C TYR A 21 2.62 -11.00 12.10
N ALA A 22 3.41 -9.96 11.80
CA ALA A 22 4.18 -9.82 10.58
C ALA A 22 4.93 -11.10 10.17
N THR A 23 4.87 -11.46 8.89
CA THR A 23 5.70 -12.56 8.38
C THR A 23 7.16 -12.12 8.39
N THR A 24 8.00 -12.79 9.17
CA THR A 24 9.44 -12.52 9.22
C THR A 24 10.19 -13.51 8.34
N TYR A 25 11.08 -12.99 7.50
CA TYR A 25 11.90 -13.75 6.58
C TYR A 25 13.38 -13.53 6.88
N SER A 26 14.20 -14.56 6.65
CA SER A 26 15.64 -14.39 6.47
C SER A 26 15.91 -13.78 5.09
N LEU A 27 16.82 -12.82 5.01
CA LEU A 27 17.33 -12.32 3.73
C LEU A 27 18.18 -13.40 3.04
N PRO A 28 18.19 -13.45 1.70
CA PRO A 28 19.02 -14.40 0.96
C PRO A 28 20.52 -14.25 1.28
N HIS A 29 21.23 -15.38 1.33
CA HIS A 29 22.66 -15.39 1.62
C HIS A 29 23.53 -14.88 0.45
N LEU A 30 23.06 -15.05 -0.78
CA LEU A 30 23.77 -14.61 -1.98
C LEU A 30 23.49 -13.14 -2.28
N LYS A 31 24.55 -12.38 -2.54
CA LYS A 31 24.46 -10.94 -2.79
C LYS A 31 23.76 -10.67 -4.13
N GLY A 32 22.56 -10.11 -4.08
CA GLY A 32 21.76 -9.75 -5.25
C GLY A 32 20.48 -10.55 -5.38
N ASP A 33 20.38 -11.69 -4.68
CA ASP A 33 19.12 -12.42 -4.54
C ASP A 33 18.10 -11.56 -3.78
N ARG A 34 16.84 -11.61 -4.23
CA ARG A 34 15.74 -10.84 -3.63
C ARG A 34 14.52 -11.70 -3.30
N VAL A 35 14.47 -12.98 -3.63
CA VAL A 35 13.32 -13.82 -3.26
C VAL A 35 13.47 -14.31 -1.82
N VAL A 36 12.48 -14.04 -0.99
CA VAL A 36 12.36 -14.57 0.37
C VAL A 36 11.24 -15.60 0.45
N ALA A 37 11.35 -16.57 1.35
CA ALA A 37 10.37 -17.65 1.53
C ALA A 37 10.09 -17.92 3.02
N SER A 38 8.83 -18.15 3.39
CA SER A 38 8.42 -18.47 4.77
C SER A 38 8.56 -19.97 5.10
N SER A 39 8.59 -20.81 4.07
CA SER A 39 8.84 -22.25 4.16
C SER A 39 9.55 -22.76 2.92
N THR A 40 10.15 -23.95 3.00
CA THR A 40 10.87 -24.59 1.88
C THR A 40 9.97 -25.08 0.75
N GLY A 41 8.65 -25.18 0.97
CA GLY A 41 7.70 -25.60 -0.06
C GLY A 41 7.58 -24.62 -1.24
N GLU A 42 6.81 -25.01 -2.25
CA GLU A 42 6.42 -24.11 -3.34
C GLU A 42 5.09 -23.42 -3.01
N THR A 43 4.07 -24.21 -2.66
CA THR A 43 2.75 -23.72 -2.24
C THR A 43 2.52 -24.00 -0.76
N VAL A 44 1.95 -23.03 -0.04
CA VAL A 44 1.39 -23.24 1.31
C VAL A 44 -0.13 -23.23 1.19
N THR A 45 -0.79 -24.20 1.81
CA THR A 45 -2.25 -24.27 1.88
C THR A 45 -2.71 -24.51 3.31
N ILE A 46 -3.97 -24.15 3.59
CA ILE A 46 -4.68 -24.50 4.81
C ILE A 46 -6.01 -25.15 4.47
N THR A 47 -6.49 -26.04 5.33
CA THR A 47 -7.88 -26.50 5.32
C THR A 47 -8.67 -25.69 6.32
N VAL A 48 -9.87 -25.24 5.94
CA VAL A 48 -10.72 -24.42 6.80
C VAL A 48 -11.50 -25.28 7.80
N GLU A 49 -11.33 -25.02 9.09
CA GLU A 49 -11.90 -25.84 10.18
C GLU A 49 -13.36 -25.50 10.54
N GLN A 50 -13.81 -24.30 10.19
CA GLN A 50 -15.15 -23.78 10.45
C GLN A 50 -15.53 -22.74 9.39
N ASP A 51 -16.82 -22.54 9.14
CA ASP A 51 -17.30 -21.50 8.23
C ASP A 51 -16.82 -20.11 8.69
N GLN A 52 -16.21 -19.34 7.78
CA GLN A 52 -15.60 -18.03 8.03
C GLN A 52 -15.48 -17.23 6.72
N THR A 53 -15.14 -15.94 6.77
CA THR A 53 -14.82 -15.18 5.55
C THR A 53 -13.38 -15.45 5.09
N LEU A 54 -13.08 -15.18 3.82
CA LEU A 54 -11.70 -15.19 3.32
C LEU A 54 -10.88 -14.03 3.93
N LEU A 55 -11.55 -12.98 4.43
CA LEU A 55 -10.93 -11.81 5.05
C LEU A 55 -10.48 -12.10 6.49
N ASP A 56 -11.17 -13.00 7.21
CA ASP A 56 -10.73 -13.51 8.51
C ASP A 56 -9.44 -14.33 8.38
N ILE A 57 -9.33 -15.09 7.28
CA ILE A 57 -8.09 -15.79 6.90
C ILE A 57 -7.00 -14.76 6.57
N ALA A 58 -7.33 -13.73 5.78
CA ALA A 58 -6.40 -12.66 5.45
C ALA A 58 -5.80 -12.02 6.71
N LYS A 59 -6.63 -11.56 7.64
CA LYS A 59 -6.18 -10.98 8.91
C LYS A 59 -5.29 -11.96 9.69
N ARG A 60 -5.72 -13.22 9.85
CA ARG A 60 -4.99 -14.26 10.62
C ARG A 60 -3.58 -14.52 10.09
N PHE A 61 -3.40 -14.48 8.77
CA PHE A 61 -2.12 -14.73 8.10
C PHE A 61 -1.40 -13.46 7.64
N ASN A 62 -1.81 -12.29 8.17
CA ASN A 62 -1.22 -10.99 7.83
C ASN A 62 -1.25 -10.68 6.32
N LEU A 63 -2.37 -10.94 5.64
CA LEU A 63 -2.53 -10.77 4.19
C LEU A 63 -3.45 -9.59 3.83
N GLY A 64 -3.19 -8.96 2.69
CA GLY A 64 -4.09 -7.96 2.14
C GLY A 64 -5.35 -8.60 1.54
N GLN A 65 -6.48 -7.89 1.55
CA GLN A 65 -7.71 -8.36 0.91
C GLN A 65 -7.51 -8.69 -0.58
N THR A 66 -6.75 -7.88 -1.32
CA THR A 66 -6.47 -8.16 -2.74
C THR A 66 -5.66 -9.45 -2.87
N GLU A 67 -4.54 -9.55 -2.17
CA GLU A 67 -3.61 -10.69 -2.18
C GLU A 67 -4.28 -12.05 -1.90
N ILE A 68 -5.16 -12.15 -0.89
CA ILE A 68 -5.83 -13.42 -0.58
C ILE A 68 -6.89 -13.81 -1.63
N VAL A 69 -7.51 -12.82 -2.29
CA VAL A 69 -8.54 -13.05 -3.32
C VAL A 69 -7.90 -13.40 -4.66
N THR A 70 -6.83 -12.71 -5.06
CA THR A 70 -6.14 -12.96 -6.34
C THR A 70 -5.50 -14.34 -6.38
N ILE A 71 -4.90 -14.81 -5.28
CA ILE A 71 -4.32 -16.15 -5.18
C ILE A 71 -5.40 -17.26 -5.05
N ASN A 72 -6.67 -16.91 -4.82
CA ASN A 72 -7.81 -17.84 -4.70
C ASN A 72 -9.01 -17.41 -5.58
N PRO A 73 -8.88 -17.29 -6.91
CA PRO A 73 -9.86 -16.62 -7.77
C PRO A 73 -11.22 -17.32 -7.90
N GLY A 74 -11.34 -18.57 -7.41
CA GLY A 74 -12.59 -19.35 -7.40
C GLY A 74 -13.31 -19.40 -6.05
N LEU A 75 -12.83 -18.71 -5.01
CA LEU A 75 -13.42 -18.77 -3.67
C LEU A 75 -14.28 -17.54 -3.36
N ASP A 76 -15.44 -17.76 -2.71
CA ASP A 76 -16.29 -16.66 -2.23
C ASP A 76 -15.61 -15.98 -1.03
N ARG A 77 -15.30 -14.68 -1.19
CA ARG A 77 -14.64 -13.87 -0.16
C ARG A 77 -15.45 -13.76 1.14
N TRP A 78 -16.77 -13.90 1.07
CA TRP A 78 -17.68 -13.73 2.21
C TRP A 78 -18.05 -15.04 2.90
N LEU A 79 -17.87 -16.20 2.25
CA LEU A 79 -18.23 -17.49 2.82
C LEU A 79 -17.33 -18.62 2.32
N ILE A 80 -16.31 -18.94 3.13
CA ILE A 80 -15.49 -20.13 2.96
C ILE A 80 -16.04 -21.22 3.87
N LYS A 81 -16.41 -22.36 3.30
CA LYS A 81 -16.98 -23.49 4.03
C LYS A 81 -15.91 -24.32 4.73
N LYS A 82 -16.29 -24.97 5.83
CA LYS A 82 -15.47 -26.02 6.44
C LYS A 82 -15.04 -27.05 5.40
N GLY A 83 -13.77 -27.43 5.42
CA GLY A 83 -13.14 -28.37 4.48
C GLY A 83 -12.59 -27.73 3.20
N THR A 84 -12.88 -26.45 2.92
CA THR A 84 -12.28 -25.75 1.78
C THR A 84 -10.77 -25.60 1.98
N VAL A 85 -10.00 -25.87 0.93
CA VAL A 85 -8.56 -25.62 0.88
C VAL A 85 -8.32 -24.20 0.37
N VAL A 86 -7.51 -23.42 1.07
CA VAL A 86 -7.16 -22.04 0.72
C VAL A 86 -5.64 -21.94 0.49
N ARG A 87 -5.23 -21.34 -0.62
CA ARG A 87 -3.82 -21.04 -0.94
C ARG A 87 -3.37 -19.82 -0.15
N LEU A 88 -2.14 -19.87 0.37
CA LEU A 88 -1.45 -18.76 1.01
C LEU A 88 -0.12 -18.48 0.27
N PRO A 89 0.33 -17.22 0.19
CA PRO A 89 1.61 -16.87 -0.42
C PRO A 89 2.78 -17.39 0.44
N ASN A 90 3.69 -18.16 -0.16
CA ASN A 90 4.88 -18.67 0.54
C ASN A 90 6.14 -17.84 0.27
N ARG A 91 6.25 -17.24 -0.93
CA ARG A 91 7.44 -16.52 -1.40
C ARG A 91 7.07 -15.10 -1.79
N ARG A 92 8.03 -14.18 -1.71
CA ARG A 92 7.94 -12.81 -2.23
C ARG A 92 9.29 -12.37 -2.78
N ILE A 93 9.30 -11.65 -3.89
CA ILE A 93 10.46 -10.91 -4.38
C ILE A 93 10.47 -9.56 -3.66
N LEU A 94 11.54 -9.23 -2.94
CA LEU A 94 11.70 -7.93 -2.31
C LEU A 94 11.75 -6.82 -3.38
N PRO A 95 11.13 -5.64 -3.16
CA PRO A 95 11.19 -4.54 -4.12
C PRO A 95 12.61 -4.04 -4.34
N ASP A 96 12.95 -3.64 -5.57
CA ASP A 96 14.25 -3.04 -5.88
C ASP A 96 14.36 -1.66 -5.20
N SER A 97 14.99 -1.66 -4.04
CA SER A 97 15.02 -0.58 -3.06
C SER A 97 16.12 -0.87 -2.03
N PRO A 98 16.64 0.11 -1.30
CA PRO A 98 17.56 -0.17 -0.20
C PRO A 98 16.89 -1.03 0.87
N HIS A 99 17.51 -2.16 1.22
CA HIS A 99 17.08 -3.07 2.29
C HIS A 99 17.42 -2.49 3.68
N GLU A 100 16.99 -1.25 3.94
CA GLU A 100 17.27 -0.46 5.14
C GLU A 100 16.03 0.36 5.55
N GLY A 101 15.64 0.29 6.83
CA GLY A 101 14.45 0.97 7.31
C GLY A 101 13.18 0.34 6.73
N ILE A 102 12.33 1.14 6.10
CA ILE A 102 11.03 0.71 5.54
C ILE A 102 11.00 0.88 4.03
N THR A 103 10.55 -0.14 3.31
CA THR A 103 10.04 -0.02 1.94
C THR A 103 8.54 -0.31 1.90
N LEU A 104 7.78 0.56 1.24
CA LEU A 104 6.35 0.44 0.97
C LEU A 104 6.15 0.27 -0.52
N ASN A 105 5.79 -0.92 -0.99
CA ASN A 105 5.37 -1.10 -2.38
C ASN A 105 3.85 -1.01 -2.47
N VAL A 106 3.36 0.12 -2.97
CA VAL A 106 1.90 0.40 -3.03
C VAL A 106 1.17 -0.51 -4.02
N ALA A 107 1.88 -1.08 -5.00
CA ALA A 107 1.29 -1.92 -6.04
C ALA A 107 0.90 -3.33 -5.56
N GLU A 108 1.60 -3.86 -4.54
CA GLU A 108 1.34 -5.18 -3.95
C GLU A 108 0.71 -5.08 -2.54
N TYR A 109 0.42 -3.87 -2.08
CA TYR A 109 -0.08 -3.59 -0.74
C TYR A 109 0.80 -4.16 0.40
N ARG A 110 2.13 -4.26 0.18
CA ARG A 110 3.12 -4.73 1.18
C ARG A 110 4.12 -3.68 1.63
N MET A 111 4.33 -3.66 2.94
CA MET A 111 5.46 -3.03 3.58
C MET A 111 6.51 -4.09 3.90
N TYR A 112 7.78 -3.72 3.76
CA TYR A 112 8.95 -4.48 4.14
C TYR A 112 9.78 -3.62 5.11
N TYR A 113 9.95 -4.08 6.34
CA TYR A 113 10.77 -3.41 7.36
C TYR A 113 12.01 -4.25 7.65
N TYR A 114 13.17 -3.61 7.58
CA TYR A 114 14.50 -4.19 7.80
C TYR A 114 15.00 -3.71 9.18
N PRO A 115 14.89 -4.52 10.25
CA PRO A 115 15.20 -4.07 11.59
C PRO A 115 16.72 -3.94 11.80
N ALA A 116 17.17 -2.79 12.30
CA ALA A 116 18.60 -2.52 12.50
C ALA A 116 19.23 -3.39 13.62
N ASP A 117 18.40 -3.85 14.56
CA ASP A 117 18.77 -4.77 15.64
C ASP A 117 18.81 -6.25 15.21
N GLN A 118 18.20 -6.59 14.07
CA GLN A 118 18.09 -7.95 13.54
C GLN A 118 18.58 -8.01 12.07
N PRO A 119 19.88 -7.73 11.82
CA PRO A 119 20.44 -7.74 10.48
C PRO A 119 20.30 -9.11 9.82
N GLY A 120 20.06 -9.12 8.50
CA GLY A 120 19.76 -10.36 7.78
C GLY A 120 18.31 -10.81 7.89
N THR A 121 17.40 -10.01 8.46
CA THR A 121 15.95 -10.28 8.48
C THR A 121 15.14 -9.18 7.81
N VAL A 122 13.93 -9.52 7.36
CA VAL A 122 12.92 -8.56 6.89
C VAL A 122 11.54 -9.00 7.38
N ARG A 123 10.77 -8.03 7.90
CA ARG A 123 9.38 -8.23 8.34
C ARG A 123 8.44 -7.67 7.28
N SER A 124 7.48 -8.47 6.82
CA SER A 124 6.48 -8.07 5.85
C SER A 124 5.13 -7.83 6.52
N TYR A 125 4.48 -6.73 6.16
CA TYR A 125 3.18 -6.31 6.69
C TYR A 125 2.21 -5.98 5.54
N ALA A 126 0.95 -6.37 5.69
CA ALA A 126 -0.11 -5.93 4.78
C ALA A 126 -0.52 -4.48 5.11
N HIS A 127 -0.86 -3.68 4.09
CA HIS A 127 -1.33 -2.31 4.29
C HIS A 127 -2.43 -1.89 3.30
N GLY A 128 -3.19 -0.86 3.64
CA GLY A 128 -4.07 -0.12 2.72
C GLY A 128 -3.41 1.19 2.29
N VAL A 129 -3.74 1.66 1.08
CA VAL A 129 -3.14 2.85 0.46
C VAL A 129 -4.22 3.83 -0.02
N GLY A 130 -3.76 4.97 -0.55
CA GLY A 130 -4.58 6.00 -1.15
C GLY A 130 -5.44 5.51 -2.31
N ARG A 131 -6.67 6.01 -2.41
CA ARG A 131 -7.55 5.81 -3.58
C ARG A 131 -7.10 6.65 -4.80
N GLN A 132 -7.69 6.41 -5.97
CA GLN A 132 -7.24 6.98 -7.25
C GLN A 132 -7.14 8.52 -7.27
N ASP A 133 -8.09 9.24 -6.67
CA ASP A 133 -8.10 10.71 -6.54
C ASP A 133 -7.20 11.23 -5.40
N TRP A 134 -6.69 10.33 -4.55
CA TRP A 134 -5.87 10.66 -3.37
C TRP A 134 -4.71 9.67 -3.19
N LYS A 135 -3.88 9.53 -4.23
CA LYS A 135 -2.79 8.55 -4.29
C LYS A 135 -1.77 8.73 -3.16
N THR A 136 -1.25 7.63 -2.64
CA THR A 136 -0.11 7.66 -1.70
C THR A 136 1.14 8.19 -2.42
N PRO A 137 1.85 9.21 -1.88
CA PRO A 137 3.02 9.79 -2.54
C PRO A 137 4.16 8.78 -2.73
N LEU A 138 4.79 8.78 -3.90
CA LEU A 138 5.98 7.97 -4.17
C LEU A 138 7.27 8.75 -3.85
N GLY A 139 8.34 8.03 -3.53
CA GLY A 139 9.69 8.59 -3.30
C GLY A 139 10.28 8.24 -1.93
N LYS A 140 11.41 8.89 -1.59
CA LYS A 140 12.08 8.73 -0.31
C LYS A 140 11.58 9.76 0.71
N THR A 141 11.27 9.30 1.91
CA THR A 141 10.94 10.10 3.09
C THR A 141 11.52 9.45 4.36
N SER A 142 11.13 9.90 5.55
CA SER A 142 11.54 9.35 6.84
C SER A 142 10.45 9.53 7.90
N ILE A 143 10.53 8.74 8.98
CA ILE A 143 9.68 8.94 10.16
C ILE A 143 10.13 10.22 10.89
N ILE A 144 9.24 11.19 11.10
CA ILE A 144 9.54 12.45 11.82
C ILE A 144 8.94 12.54 13.21
N LYS A 145 7.87 11.77 13.48
CA LYS A 145 7.18 11.77 14.77
C LYS A 145 6.44 10.45 14.97
N LYS A 146 6.46 9.96 16.19
CA LYS A 146 5.70 8.79 16.65
C LYS A 146 4.63 9.28 17.63
N VAL A 147 3.37 8.93 17.42
CA VAL A 147 2.25 9.26 18.33
C VAL A 147 1.50 7.98 18.70
N LYS A 148 1.41 7.71 20.00
CA LYS A 148 0.45 6.78 20.59
C LYS A 148 -0.85 7.51 20.87
N ASP A 149 -1.98 6.82 20.71
CA ASP A 149 -3.34 7.31 20.93
C ASP A 149 -3.59 8.67 20.24
N PRO A 150 -3.39 8.77 18.90
CA PRO A 150 -3.53 10.03 18.18
C PRO A 150 -4.98 10.51 18.10
N ALA A 151 -5.24 11.77 18.48
CA ALA A 151 -6.45 12.46 18.02
C ALA A 151 -6.37 12.67 16.50
N TRP A 152 -7.47 12.44 15.79
CA TRP A 152 -7.55 12.73 14.36
C TRP A 152 -8.25 14.07 14.14
N HIS A 153 -7.59 14.97 13.42
CA HIS A 153 -8.16 16.21 12.94
C HIS A 153 -8.43 16.05 11.44
N PRO A 154 -9.69 15.85 11.00
CA PRO A 154 -9.98 15.60 9.59
C PRO A 154 -9.76 16.89 8.77
N PRO A 155 -8.96 16.84 7.69
CA PRO A 155 -8.77 17.97 6.77
C PRO A 155 -10.09 18.53 6.19
N GLU A 156 -10.08 19.82 5.82
CA GLU A 156 -11.22 20.55 5.20
C GLU A 156 -11.55 20.07 3.78
N SER A 157 -10.81 19.12 3.22
CA SER A 157 -11.24 18.33 2.08
C SER A 157 -12.15 17.18 2.51
N ILE A 158 -11.68 16.38 3.47
CA ILE A 158 -12.35 15.17 3.95
C ILE A 158 -13.67 15.52 4.65
N ARG A 159 -13.72 16.58 5.49
CA ARG A 159 -14.97 17.02 6.14
C ARG A 159 -16.04 17.43 5.13
N ARG A 160 -15.66 18.11 4.03
CA ARG A 160 -16.60 18.49 2.96
C ARG A 160 -17.11 17.29 2.17
N GLU A 161 -16.24 16.33 1.85
CA GLU A 161 -16.63 15.07 1.19
C GLU A 161 -17.64 14.29 2.05
N HIS A 162 -17.32 14.10 3.33
CA HIS A 162 -18.18 13.42 4.30
C HIS A 162 -19.54 14.11 4.49
N ALA A 163 -19.55 15.44 4.64
CA ALA A 163 -20.79 16.22 4.72
C ALA A 163 -21.63 16.13 3.43
N ALA A 164 -21.01 16.10 2.25
CA ALA A 164 -21.71 15.92 0.98
C ALA A 164 -22.33 14.51 0.82
N ASN A 165 -21.70 13.51 1.43
CA ASN A 165 -22.18 12.12 1.46
C ASN A 165 -23.22 11.84 2.57
N GLY A 166 -23.57 12.85 3.39
CA GLY A 166 -24.57 12.73 4.47
C GLY A 166 -24.04 12.19 5.80
N ASP A 167 -22.72 12.06 5.96
CA ASP A 167 -22.04 11.58 7.17
C ASP A 167 -21.00 12.63 7.65
N PRO A 168 -21.42 13.79 8.19
CA PRO A 168 -20.52 14.89 8.52
C PRO A 168 -19.59 14.57 9.70
N LEU A 169 -18.27 14.66 9.46
CA LEU A 169 -17.25 14.43 10.49
C LEU A 169 -17.09 15.62 11.45
N PRO A 170 -16.77 15.37 12.73
CA PRO A 170 -16.39 16.43 13.68
C PRO A 170 -15.02 17.04 13.33
N GLU A 171 -14.71 18.20 13.91
CA GLU A 171 -13.38 18.83 13.78
C GLU A 171 -12.25 18.01 14.41
N ILE A 172 -12.59 17.19 15.41
CA ILE A 172 -11.68 16.30 16.13
C ILE A 172 -12.40 14.98 16.40
N VAL A 173 -11.79 13.87 16.00
CA VAL A 173 -12.14 12.53 16.50
C VAL A 173 -11.14 12.20 17.61
N PRO A 174 -11.58 12.00 18.87
CA PRO A 174 -10.69 11.72 19.99
C PRO A 174 -10.02 10.34 19.85
N PRO A 175 -8.95 10.06 20.60
CA PRO A 175 -8.38 8.71 20.66
C PRO A 175 -9.40 7.69 21.19
N GLY A 176 -9.41 6.49 20.61
CA GLY A 176 -10.31 5.41 21.03
C GLY A 176 -10.52 4.33 19.96
N PRO A 177 -11.33 3.29 20.23
CA PRO A 177 -11.52 2.14 19.32
C PRO A 177 -12.07 2.48 17.94
N HIS A 178 -12.85 3.55 17.83
CA HIS A 178 -13.45 4.05 16.57
C HIS A 178 -12.66 5.19 15.93
N ASN A 179 -11.43 5.46 16.37
CA ASN A 179 -10.57 6.44 15.73
C ASN A 179 -9.92 5.82 14.48
N PRO A 180 -10.10 6.40 13.28
CA PRO A 180 -9.63 5.80 12.02
C PRO A 180 -8.10 5.84 11.83
N LEU A 181 -7.36 6.49 12.74
CA LEU A 181 -5.90 6.36 12.84
C LEU A 181 -5.46 5.15 13.69
N GLY A 182 -6.37 4.51 14.43
CA GLY A 182 -6.07 3.48 15.41
C GLY A 182 -5.24 4.00 16.60
N ALA A 183 -4.66 3.08 17.36
CA ALA A 183 -3.89 3.39 18.59
C ALA A 183 -2.49 3.96 18.35
N TYR A 184 -1.97 3.95 17.11
CA TYR A 184 -0.59 4.34 16.80
C TYR A 184 -0.48 4.98 15.41
N ALA A 185 0.31 6.05 15.31
CA ALA A 185 0.64 6.71 14.05
C ALA A 185 2.12 7.12 13.99
N LEU A 186 2.73 6.89 12.83
CA LEU A 186 4.08 7.29 12.45
C LEU A 186 3.97 8.34 11.35
N TYR A 187 4.37 9.58 11.63
CA TYR A 187 4.28 10.69 10.68
C TYR A 187 5.48 10.67 9.74
N LEU A 188 5.22 10.89 8.45
CA LEU A 188 6.21 10.92 7.38
C LEU A 188 6.69 12.34 7.11
N ASN A 189 7.94 12.50 6.68
CA ASN A 189 8.49 13.75 6.19
C ASN A 189 7.94 14.09 4.78
N LEU A 190 6.65 14.39 4.70
CA LEU A 190 5.92 14.70 3.46
C LEU A 190 4.94 15.86 3.70
N PRO A 191 4.70 16.73 2.70
CA PRO A 191 3.75 17.82 2.83
C PRO A 191 2.31 17.28 2.89
N GLY A 192 1.60 17.46 4.01
CA GLY A 192 0.18 17.11 4.15
C GLY A 192 -0.16 16.03 5.18
N ASP A 193 0.57 15.96 6.31
CA ASP A 193 0.28 15.05 7.44
C ASP A 193 0.12 13.57 7.03
N TYR A 194 0.93 13.10 6.06
CA TYR A 194 0.98 11.70 5.68
C TYR A 194 1.54 10.83 6.82
N ARG A 195 0.92 9.67 7.03
CA ARG A 195 1.20 8.78 8.16
C ARG A 195 1.17 7.33 7.70
N ILE A 196 1.97 6.51 8.38
CA ILE A 196 1.71 5.07 8.54
C ILE A 196 0.94 4.94 9.85
N HIS A 197 -0.26 4.38 9.85
CA HIS A 197 -1.14 4.35 11.03
C HIS A 197 -1.97 3.07 11.11
N GLY A 198 -2.61 2.84 12.25
CA GLY A 198 -3.54 1.73 12.45
C GLY A 198 -4.90 1.95 11.80
N THR A 199 -5.91 1.25 12.29
CA THR A 199 -7.30 1.40 11.85
C THR A 199 -8.23 1.20 13.04
N ASP A 200 -9.43 1.76 12.95
CA ASP A 200 -10.57 1.30 13.75
C ASP A 200 -10.97 -0.14 13.34
N ILE A 201 -11.79 -0.78 14.17
CA ILE A 201 -12.28 -2.15 13.94
C ILE A 201 -13.21 -2.25 12.72
N ASP A 202 -13.95 -1.19 12.40
CA ASP A 202 -14.99 -1.16 11.37
C ASP A 202 -14.41 -1.09 9.94
N LYS A 203 -13.18 -0.58 9.80
CA LYS A 203 -12.43 -0.47 8.54
C LYS A 203 -11.27 -1.47 8.42
N ILE A 204 -11.17 -2.45 9.31
CA ILE A 204 -10.07 -3.44 9.35
C ILE A 204 -9.99 -4.31 8.09
N PHE A 205 -11.13 -4.57 7.43
CA PHE A 205 -11.21 -5.29 6.16
C PHE A 205 -10.73 -4.48 4.94
N GLY A 206 -10.39 -3.20 5.15
CA GLY A 206 -9.82 -2.32 4.14
C GLY A 206 -8.31 -2.45 3.92
N ILE A 207 -7.62 -3.34 4.65
CA ILE A 207 -6.21 -3.64 4.43
C ILE A 207 -6.04 -4.43 3.13
N GLY A 208 -5.05 -4.08 2.31
CA GLY A 208 -4.90 -4.63 0.96
C GLY A 208 -5.85 -4.01 -0.06
N MET A 209 -6.21 -2.74 0.11
CA MET A 209 -7.05 -1.97 -0.82
C MET A 209 -6.63 -0.51 -0.94
N GLN A 210 -7.09 0.13 -2.02
CA GLN A 210 -7.09 1.58 -2.25
C GLN A 210 -8.33 2.23 -1.62
N ILE A 211 -8.21 2.72 -0.38
CA ILE A 211 -9.37 3.24 0.38
C ILE A 211 -9.08 4.47 1.25
N THR A 212 -7.83 4.90 1.36
CA THR A 212 -7.47 6.03 2.23
C THR A 212 -7.37 7.33 1.45
N HIS A 213 -7.34 8.46 2.15
CA HIS A 213 -6.88 9.74 1.62
C HIS A 213 -5.34 9.80 1.64
N GLY A 214 -4.69 8.88 0.92
CA GLY A 214 -3.25 8.83 0.66
C GLY A 214 -2.35 8.33 1.80
N CYS A 215 -2.81 8.29 3.05
CA CYS A 215 -2.07 7.70 4.16
C CYS A 215 -1.97 6.16 4.06
N VAL A 216 -0.98 5.58 4.73
CA VAL A 216 -0.80 4.12 4.80
C VAL A 216 -1.48 3.58 6.05
N ARG A 217 -2.41 2.65 5.86
CA ARG A 217 -3.19 2.01 6.95
C ARG A 217 -2.69 0.58 7.18
N MET A 218 -2.54 0.16 8.43
CA MET A 218 -2.10 -1.19 8.81
C MET A 218 -3.10 -1.85 9.78
N TYR A 219 -2.98 -3.16 9.99
CA TYR A 219 -3.69 -3.84 11.07
C TYR A 219 -3.28 -3.26 12.45
N PRO A 220 -4.18 -3.22 13.46
CA PRO A 220 -3.88 -2.68 14.79
C PRO A 220 -2.69 -3.35 15.49
N GLU A 221 -2.56 -4.66 15.32
CA GLU A 221 -1.50 -5.49 15.88
C GLU A 221 -0.13 -5.16 15.22
N ASP A 222 -0.15 -4.94 13.92
CA ASP A 222 1.03 -4.62 13.11
C ASP A 222 1.59 -3.23 13.39
N ILE A 223 0.72 -2.20 13.40
CA ILE A 223 1.18 -0.84 13.70
C ILE A 223 1.75 -0.73 15.11
N SER A 224 1.21 -1.52 16.06
CA SER A 224 1.73 -1.59 17.43
C SER A 224 3.15 -2.18 17.46
N ALA A 225 3.38 -3.29 16.76
CA ALA A 225 4.69 -3.91 16.65
C ALA A 225 5.71 -3.04 15.89
N LEU A 226 5.29 -2.41 14.78
CA LEU A 226 6.11 -1.49 14.01
C LEU A 226 6.46 -0.25 14.84
N TYR A 227 5.48 0.37 15.52
CA TYR A 227 5.69 1.52 16.40
C TYR A 227 6.71 1.25 17.51
N GLN A 228 6.75 0.03 18.04
CA GLN A 228 7.75 -0.36 19.05
C GLN A 228 9.14 -0.57 18.44
N SER A 229 9.23 -0.99 17.17
CA SER A 229 10.50 -1.35 16.52
C SER A 229 11.21 -0.20 15.78
N VAL A 230 10.46 0.76 15.21
CA VAL A 230 11.03 1.82 14.35
C VAL A 230 11.39 3.08 15.11
N ASP A 231 12.46 3.77 14.70
CA ASP A 231 12.89 5.03 15.31
C ASP A 231 12.44 6.27 14.53
N VAL A 232 12.46 7.42 15.20
CA VAL A 232 12.40 8.71 14.49
C VAL A 232 13.71 8.88 13.71
N GLY A 233 13.59 9.20 12.43
CA GLY A 233 14.70 9.24 11.48
C GLY A 233 14.78 8.01 10.56
N THR A 234 14.13 6.89 10.88
CA THR A 234 14.11 5.70 10.01
C THR A 234 13.65 6.07 8.58
N SER A 235 14.41 5.65 7.58
CA SER A 235 14.12 5.89 6.17
C SER A 235 12.87 5.14 5.71
N VAL A 236 12.09 5.77 4.83
CA VAL A 236 10.92 5.17 4.20
C VAL A 236 11.02 5.37 2.70
N TYR A 237 11.00 4.28 1.93
CA TYR A 237 10.98 4.27 0.48
C TYR A 237 9.59 3.85 0.00
N ILE A 238 8.83 4.77 -0.59
CA ILE A 238 7.52 4.48 -1.16
C ILE A 238 7.68 4.26 -2.67
N VAL A 239 7.51 3.03 -3.10
CA VAL A 239 7.72 2.56 -4.48
C VAL A 239 6.44 2.00 -5.07
N LYS A 240 6.40 1.90 -6.40
CA LYS A 240 5.30 1.28 -7.15
C LYS A 240 5.90 0.30 -8.17
N GLN A 241 6.02 -0.95 -7.77
CA GLN A 241 6.61 -2.03 -8.57
C GLN A 241 5.57 -3.16 -8.70
N PRO A 242 4.62 -3.06 -9.65
CA PRO A 242 3.57 -4.07 -9.86
C PRO A 242 4.11 -5.37 -10.44
N VAL A 243 5.20 -5.29 -11.22
CA VAL A 243 6.00 -6.42 -11.66
C VAL A 243 7.35 -6.33 -10.96
N LYS A 244 7.81 -7.45 -10.39
CA LYS A 244 9.12 -7.61 -9.78
C LYS A 244 9.81 -8.83 -10.41
N VAL A 245 11.12 -8.74 -10.55
CA VAL A 245 11.97 -9.82 -11.07
C VAL A 245 13.17 -9.94 -10.14
N GLY A 246 13.59 -11.16 -9.78
CA GLY A 246 14.70 -11.34 -8.86
C GLY A 246 15.18 -12.78 -8.73
N TRP A 247 16.43 -12.94 -8.30
CA TRP A 247 17.11 -14.22 -8.17
C TRP A 247 16.88 -14.88 -6.81
N LEU A 248 16.89 -16.22 -6.83
CA LEU A 248 17.15 -17.09 -5.69
C LEU A 248 18.07 -18.21 -6.14
N ASN A 249 19.30 -18.24 -5.63
CA ASN A 249 20.37 -19.10 -6.12
C ASN A 249 20.53 -18.93 -7.64
N ASN A 250 20.30 -19.99 -8.41
CA ASN A 250 20.43 -19.99 -9.87
C ASN A 250 19.10 -19.77 -10.60
N VAL A 251 17.99 -19.54 -9.90
CA VAL A 251 16.65 -19.45 -10.50
C VAL A 251 16.14 -18.01 -10.49
N LEU A 252 15.71 -17.53 -11.66
CA LEU A 252 15.08 -16.22 -11.85
C LEU A 252 13.57 -16.34 -11.68
N TYR A 253 13.02 -15.56 -10.76
CA TYR A 253 11.58 -15.49 -10.51
C TYR A 253 10.99 -14.18 -11.05
N VAL A 254 9.74 -14.27 -11.53
CA VAL A 254 8.89 -13.11 -11.84
C VAL A 254 7.66 -13.16 -10.94
N GLU A 255 7.28 -12.01 -10.41
CA GLU A 255 6.10 -11.81 -9.57
C GLU A 255 5.31 -10.62 -10.13
N ALA A 256 4.01 -10.76 -10.32
CA ALA A 256 3.16 -9.71 -10.86
C ALA A 256 1.85 -9.59 -10.08
N HIS A 257 1.43 -8.34 -9.86
CA HIS A 257 0.25 -7.94 -9.10
C HIS A 257 -0.76 -7.19 -9.98
N PRO A 258 -2.04 -7.11 -9.57
CA PRO A 258 -3.00 -6.26 -10.26
C PRO A 258 -2.55 -4.80 -10.24
N ASP A 259 -2.87 -4.08 -11.30
CA ASP A 259 -2.65 -2.64 -11.35
C ASP A 259 -3.56 -1.91 -10.34
N LEU A 260 -3.13 -0.74 -9.89
CA LEU A 260 -3.99 0.17 -9.12
C LEU A 260 -5.10 0.72 -10.02
N GLU A 261 -6.31 0.85 -9.47
CA GLU A 261 -7.49 1.48 -10.09
C GLU A 261 -7.14 2.83 -10.72
N GLY A 262 -7.43 2.98 -12.01
CA GLY A 262 -7.07 4.14 -12.82
C GLY A 262 -5.60 4.23 -13.21
N GLU A 263 -4.84 3.15 -13.11
CA GLU A 263 -3.47 2.98 -13.60
C GLU A 263 -3.26 1.63 -14.35
N GLU A 264 -4.35 1.07 -14.87
CA GLU A 264 -4.38 -0.21 -15.58
C GLU A 264 -3.46 -0.17 -16.81
N LYS A 265 -2.60 -1.18 -16.94
CA LYS A 265 -1.73 -1.36 -18.11
C LYS A 265 -2.36 -2.31 -19.11
N THR A 266 -1.98 -2.13 -20.37
CA THR A 266 -2.17 -3.15 -21.41
C THR A 266 -1.28 -4.38 -21.13
N SER A 267 -1.60 -5.50 -21.78
CA SER A 267 -0.76 -6.70 -21.72
C SER A 267 0.65 -6.42 -22.24
N ASP A 268 0.76 -5.65 -23.33
CA ASP A 268 2.03 -5.32 -23.99
C ASP A 268 2.92 -4.44 -23.10
N GLU A 269 2.36 -3.48 -22.38
CA GLU A 269 3.09 -2.66 -21.41
C GLU A 269 3.61 -3.48 -20.22
N ARG A 270 2.81 -4.41 -19.68
CA ARG A 270 3.28 -5.34 -18.62
C ARG A 270 4.37 -6.27 -19.14
N TYR A 271 4.23 -6.79 -20.37
CA TYR A 271 5.24 -7.65 -20.99
C TYR A 271 6.56 -6.89 -21.22
N ALA A 272 6.51 -5.69 -21.81
CA ALA A 272 7.68 -4.85 -22.02
C ALA A 272 8.37 -4.45 -20.71
N MET A 273 7.60 -4.19 -19.65
CA MET A 273 8.13 -3.96 -18.30
C MET A 273 8.88 -5.19 -17.78
N ALA A 274 8.26 -6.38 -17.87
CA ALA A 274 8.87 -7.63 -17.41
C ALA A 274 10.16 -7.97 -18.18
N LEU A 275 10.17 -7.85 -19.51
CA LEU A 275 11.39 -8.03 -20.32
C LEU A 275 12.52 -7.07 -19.91
N SER A 276 12.17 -5.81 -19.60
CA SER A 276 13.15 -4.81 -19.17
C SER A 276 13.76 -5.14 -17.80
N LEU A 277 12.95 -5.67 -16.89
CA LEU A 277 13.40 -6.13 -15.57
C LEU A 277 14.21 -7.44 -15.66
N ILE A 278 13.82 -8.38 -16.53
CA ILE A 278 14.60 -9.61 -16.82
C ILE A 278 15.99 -9.26 -17.35
N LYS A 279 16.09 -8.34 -18.33
CA LYS A 279 17.39 -7.80 -18.78
C LYS A 279 18.18 -7.21 -17.62
N LEU A 280 17.55 -6.37 -16.80
CA LEU A 280 18.23 -5.67 -15.69
C LEU A 280 18.82 -6.64 -14.66
N GLU A 281 18.09 -7.68 -14.26
CA GLU A 281 18.58 -8.69 -13.32
C GLU A 281 19.55 -9.69 -13.95
N ASN A 282 19.54 -9.85 -15.27
CA ASN A 282 20.46 -10.71 -16.01
C ASN A 282 21.51 -9.91 -16.80
N ASN A 283 22.15 -8.94 -16.14
CA ASN A 283 23.32 -8.21 -16.65
C ASN A 283 23.14 -7.50 -18.01
N GLN A 284 21.93 -6.99 -18.29
CA GLN A 284 21.46 -6.41 -19.57
C GLN A 284 21.19 -7.41 -20.70
N GLU A 285 21.35 -8.71 -20.46
CA GLU A 285 21.10 -9.78 -21.44
C GLU A 285 19.72 -10.42 -21.20
N LEU A 286 18.97 -10.72 -22.27
CA LEU A 286 17.81 -11.60 -22.14
C LEU A 286 18.32 -13.05 -22.15
N PRO A 287 18.04 -13.85 -21.10
CA PRO A 287 18.21 -15.30 -21.18
C PRO A 287 17.11 -15.91 -22.06
N ASP A 288 17.24 -17.18 -22.40
CA ASP A 288 16.16 -17.98 -22.98
C ASP A 288 15.22 -18.44 -21.86
N PHE A 289 14.30 -17.56 -21.45
CA PHE A 289 13.31 -17.79 -20.40
C PHE A 289 12.00 -18.37 -20.96
N ASP A 290 11.24 -19.07 -20.12
CA ASP A 290 9.95 -19.62 -20.49
C ASP A 290 8.91 -18.51 -20.72
N GLN A 291 8.62 -18.25 -22.00
CA GLN A 291 7.66 -17.24 -22.42
C GLN A 291 6.21 -17.63 -22.10
N VAL A 292 5.88 -18.92 -22.02
CA VAL A 292 4.52 -19.39 -21.68
C VAL A 292 4.26 -19.13 -20.21
N VAL A 293 5.22 -19.45 -19.34
CA VAL A 293 5.17 -19.14 -17.91
C VAL A 293 5.15 -17.63 -17.68
N LEU A 294 6.00 -16.85 -18.36
CA LEU A 294 5.98 -15.39 -18.23
C LEU A 294 4.61 -14.80 -18.60
N ASN A 295 4.04 -15.19 -19.74
CA ASN A 295 2.71 -14.72 -20.16
C ASN A 295 1.62 -15.11 -19.16
N LYS A 296 1.69 -16.30 -18.56
CA LYS A 296 0.77 -16.72 -17.50
C LYS A 296 0.87 -15.81 -16.27
N VAL A 297 2.07 -15.55 -15.75
CA VAL A 297 2.29 -14.67 -14.58
C VAL A 297 1.71 -13.27 -14.82
N LEU A 298 1.93 -12.70 -16.01
CA LEU A 298 1.46 -11.36 -16.39
C LEU A 298 -0.03 -11.28 -16.76
N THR A 299 -0.71 -12.43 -16.84
CA THR A 299 -2.16 -12.55 -17.07
C THR A 299 -2.90 -12.84 -15.78
N ASP A 300 -2.41 -13.80 -14.98
CA ASP A 300 -3.02 -14.21 -13.71
C ASP A 300 -2.93 -13.10 -12.64
N LEU A 301 -1.79 -12.39 -12.59
CA LEU A 301 -1.51 -11.32 -11.63
C LEU A 301 -1.77 -11.74 -10.16
N ASP A 302 -1.53 -13.02 -9.83
CA ASP A 302 -1.91 -13.62 -8.54
C ASP A 302 -0.95 -13.28 -7.38
N GLY A 303 0.17 -12.60 -7.66
CA GLY A 303 1.19 -12.24 -6.68
C GLY A 303 2.18 -13.36 -6.33
N THR A 304 2.13 -14.52 -6.99
CA THR A 304 3.05 -15.64 -6.72
C THR A 304 4.38 -15.49 -7.50
N PRO A 305 5.55 -15.44 -6.83
CA PRO A 305 6.84 -15.52 -7.52
C PRO A 305 6.98 -16.87 -8.23
N THR A 306 7.07 -16.82 -9.55
CA THR A 306 7.08 -18.00 -10.41
C THR A 306 8.42 -18.08 -11.15
N PRO A 307 9.10 -19.25 -11.18
CA PRO A 307 10.38 -19.39 -11.87
C PRO A 307 10.18 -19.30 -13.38
N VAL A 308 10.99 -18.49 -14.07
CA VAL A 308 10.93 -18.32 -15.54
C VAL A 308 12.21 -18.78 -16.24
N TYR A 309 13.32 -18.89 -15.51
CA TYR A 309 14.62 -19.25 -16.07
C TYR A 309 15.54 -19.78 -14.96
N GLU A 310 16.39 -20.76 -15.28
CA GLU A 310 17.43 -21.26 -14.39
C GLU A 310 18.78 -21.19 -15.10
N ARG A 311 19.79 -20.59 -14.44
CA ARG A 311 21.17 -20.65 -14.88
C ARG A 311 21.71 -22.04 -14.61
N LEU A 312 22.29 -22.67 -15.63
CA LEU A 312 23.12 -23.86 -15.41
C LEU A 312 24.24 -23.50 -14.41
N PRO A 313 24.57 -24.39 -13.45
CA PRO A 313 25.73 -24.20 -12.60
C PRO A 313 27.01 -24.09 -13.47
N PRO A 314 28.01 -23.31 -13.05
CA PRO A 314 29.32 -23.32 -13.71
C PRO A 314 29.85 -24.75 -13.81
N LEU A 315 30.50 -25.08 -14.93
CA LEU A 315 31.12 -26.40 -15.10
C LEU A 315 32.19 -26.58 -14.01
N GLU A 316 32.31 -27.81 -13.47
CA GLU A 316 33.23 -28.12 -12.37
C GLU A 316 34.67 -27.69 -12.72
N GLY A 317 35.12 -26.60 -12.09
CA GLY A 317 36.42 -25.97 -12.37
C GLY A 317 36.34 -24.44 -12.52
N GLU A 318 35.20 -23.88 -12.92
CA GLU A 318 35.01 -22.42 -13.01
C GLU A 318 34.62 -21.82 -11.65
N VAL A 319 35.63 -21.37 -10.90
CA VAL A 319 35.42 -20.58 -9.67
C VAL A 319 35.03 -19.14 -10.07
N VAL A 320 33.76 -18.94 -10.42
CA VAL A 320 33.25 -17.60 -10.75
C VAL A 320 33.17 -16.76 -9.47
N ALA A 321 34.07 -15.78 -9.35
CA ALA A 321 34.04 -14.82 -8.25
C ALA A 321 32.72 -14.02 -8.25
N PRO A 322 32.19 -13.58 -7.09
CA PRO A 322 30.93 -12.85 -7.04
C PRO A 322 30.98 -11.59 -7.92
N ILE A 323 30.09 -11.50 -8.91
CA ILE A 323 30.00 -10.34 -9.81
C ILE A 323 29.57 -9.14 -8.97
N ALA A 324 30.55 -8.30 -8.62
CA ALA A 324 30.29 -7.07 -7.90
C ALA A 324 29.55 -6.09 -8.83
N LYS A 325 28.22 -5.94 -8.66
CA LYS A 325 27.44 -4.87 -9.30
C LYS A 325 28.19 -3.54 -9.07
N ALA A 326 28.60 -2.88 -10.16
CA ALA A 326 29.23 -1.58 -10.10
C ALA A 326 28.21 -0.57 -9.55
N VAL A 327 28.57 0.13 -8.47
CA VAL A 327 27.75 1.23 -7.96
C VAL A 327 27.79 2.36 -9.00
N PRO A 328 26.66 2.81 -9.56
CA PRO A 328 26.67 3.96 -10.43
C PRO A 328 27.11 5.19 -9.62
N VAL A 329 28.25 5.77 -9.99
CA VAL A 329 28.72 7.02 -9.40
C VAL A 329 27.74 8.11 -9.79
N ILE A 330 26.86 8.48 -8.84
CA ILE A 330 25.97 9.62 -8.98
C ILE A 330 26.85 10.87 -9.05
N LYS A 331 27.12 11.37 -10.26
CA LYS A 331 27.55 12.76 -10.42
C LYS A 331 26.42 13.64 -9.88
N ALA A 332 26.69 14.34 -8.78
CA ALA A 332 25.78 15.34 -8.25
C ALA A 332 25.44 16.34 -9.37
N ALA A 333 24.16 16.43 -9.73
CA ALA A 333 23.68 17.47 -10.63
C ALA A 333 23.98 18.82 -9.98
N ALA A 334 24.59 19.73 -10.74
CA ALA A 334 24.99 21.03 -10.21
C ALA A 334 23.77 21.80 -9.69
N VAL A 335 23.86 22.29 -8.45
CA VAL A 335 22.87 23.21 -7.89
C VAL A 335 22.88 24.48 -8.75
N VAL A 336 21.78 24.72 -9.48
CA VAL A 336 21.60 25.95 -10.25
C VAL A 336 21.29 27.09 -9.29
N SER A 337 22.34 27.67 -8.69
CA SER A 337 22.22 28.88 -7.89
C SER A 337 22.01 30.09 -8.80
N ALA A 338 20.74 30.43 -9.05
CA ALA A 338 20.36 31.66 -9.71
C ALA A 338 20.65 32.88 -8.80
N ALA A 339 21.92 33.27 -8.71
CA ALA A 339 22.36 34.45 -7.99
C ALA A 339 21.95 35.72 -8.74
N ASN A 340 20.78 36.28 -8.39
CA ASN A 340 20.38 37.59 -8.89
C ASN A 340 21.24 38.68 -8.23
N LYS A 341 22.27 39.14 -8.95
CA LYS A 341 23.14 40.25 -8.52
C LYS A 341 22.60 41.57 -9.08
N ASN A 342 22.32 42.52 -8.21
CA ASN A 342 22.53 43.94 -8.54
C ASN A 342 23.05 44.70 -7.30
N PRO A 343 23.89 45.74 -7.49
CA PRO A 343 24.83 46.17 -6.46
C PRO A 343 24.31 47.31 -5.57
N VAL A 344 24.73 47.31 -4.31
CA VAL A 344 24.67 48.49 -3.45
C VAL A 344 26.08 49.09 -3.35
N ALA A 345 26.24 50.32 -3.83
CA ALA A 345 27.49 51.07 -3.70
C ALA A 345 27.70 51.53 -2.25
N ALA A 346 28.96 51.54 -1.80
CA ALA A 346 29.32 51.97 -0.46
C ALA A 346 29.58 53.48 -0.38
N THR A 347 29.17 54.11 0.73
CA THR A 347 29.71 55.41 1.16
C THR A 347 29.83 55.47 2.69
N LYS A 348 30.84 56.20 3.18
CA LYS A 348 31.33 56.09 4.57
C LYS A 348 30.61 56.99 5.57
N ALA A 349 30.40 56.43 6.76
CA ALA A 349 30.46 57.02 8.10
C ALA A 349 30.22 58.54 8.32
N LYS A 350 29.30 58.84 9.25
CA LYS A 350 29.58 59.80 10.34
C LYS A 350 28.72 59.54 11.58
N VAL A 351 29.34 59.60 12.76
CA VAL A 351 28.70 59.54 14.08
C VAL A 351 28.16 60.93 14.45
N LYS A 352 26.97 61.01 15.07
CA LYS A 352 26.59 62.04 16.04
C LYS A 352 25.55 61.53 17.04
N ASP A 353 25.61 62.12 18.23
CA ASP A 353 24.98 61.68 19.48
C ASP A 353 23.54 62.16 19.73
N VAL A 354 22.93 61.55 20.76
CA VAL A 354 21.90 62.11 21.68
C VAL A 354 20.51 62.45 21.12
N ALA A 355 19.49 61.72 21.60
CA ALA A 355 18.52 62.25 22.57
C ALA A 355 17.43 61.23 22.97
N VAL A 356 17.13 61.14 24.27
CA VAL A 356 15.94 60.47 24.82
C VAL A 356 14.78 61.48 24.83
N SER A 357 13.56 61.08 24.42
CA SER A 357 12.33 61.73 24.92
C SER A 357 11.09 60.84 24.79
N THR A 358 10.31 60.80 25.88
CA THR A 358 9.05 60.07 26.06
C THR A 358 7.80 60.92 25.75
N LYS A 359 6.74 60.30 25.21
CA LYS A 359 5.28 60.59 25.40
C LYS A 359 4.51 59.61 24.48
N LYS A 360 3.64 58.67 24.88
CA LYS A 360 2.52 58.59 25.85
C LYS A 360 1.21 59.27 25.38
N THR A 361 0.16 58.44 25.17
CA THR A 361 -1.30 58.75 25.01
C THR A 361 -1.73 59.52 23.74
N LYS A 362 -2.97 59.40 23.21
CA LYS A 362 -4.23 58.86 23.79
C LYS A 362 -5.21 58.28 22.75
N VAL A 363 -6.22 57.56 23.24
CA VAL A 363 -7.39 56.99 22.55
C VAL A 363 -8.37 58.05 22.01
N ALA A 364 -9.05 57.75 20.90
CA ALA A 364 -10.41 58.23 20.60
C ALA A 364 -11.20 57.20 19.77
N ALA A 365 -12.50 57.10 20.00
CA ALA A 365 -13.46 56.26 19.28
C ALA A 365 -14.61 57.15 18.73
N VAL A 366 -15.65 56.51 18.17
CA VAL A 366 -16.94 57.02 17.62
C VAL A 366 -17.01 56.87 16.09
N GLN A 367 -18.11 56.50 15.41
CA GLN A 367 -19.30 55.64 15.60
C GLN A 367 -20.26 55.95 14.42
N THR A 368 -21.02 54.95 13.95
CA THR A 368 -22.37 55.03 13.33
C THR A 368 -22.62 55.50 11.86
N ALA A 369 -23.79 55.06 11.38
CA ALA A 369 -24.51 55.30 10.11
C ALA A 369 -23.96 54.58 8.85
N SER A 370 -24.51 53.47 8.34
CA SER A 370 -25.89 53.11 7.93
C SER A 370 -26.34 53.66 6.56
N ASN A 371 -26.50 52.79 5.56
CA ASN A 371 -27.70 52.79 4.73
C ASN A 371 -27.87 51.48 3.93
N ALA A 372 -29.12 51.07 3.71
CA ALA A 372 -29.49 49.92 2.90
C ALA A 372 -30.06 50.37 1.55
N LYS A 373 -29.90 49.57 0.49
CA LYS A 373 -30.80 49.61 -0.66
C LYS A 373 -30.99 48.22 -1.28
N LYS A 374 -32.18 48.01 -1.82
CA LYS A 374 -32.81 46.71 -2.10
C LYS A 374 -33.17 46.63 -3.61
N ILE A 375 -33.64 45.44 -4.02
CA ILE A 375 -34.44 45.03 -5.21
C ILE A 375 -33.75 45.01 -6.60
N PRO A 376 -34.22 44.19 -7.59
CA PRO A 376 -35.17 43.06 -7.57
C PRO A 376 -34.73 41.77 -8.31
N ALA A 377 -35.56 40.72 -8.21
CA ALA A 377 -35.55 39.54 -9.08
C ALA A 377 -36.79 39.50 -10.01
N LYS A 378 -36.62 38.92 -11.21
CA LYS A 378 -37.63 38.57 -12.25
C LYS A 378 -36.87 37.74 -13.32
N GLU A 379 -37.43 36.82 -14.11
CA GLU A 379 -38.80 36.32 -14.24
C GLU A 379 -38.77 34.89 -14.85
N SER A 380 -39.87 34.15 -14.78
CA SER A 380 -39.99 32.74 -15.21
C SER A 380 -40.42 32.57 -16.68
N ALA A 381 -40.12 31.41 -17.29
CA ALA A 381 -40.64 30.99 -18.59
C ALA A 381 -41.38 29.63 -18.50
N LYS A 382 -42.38 29.43 -19.38
CA LYS A 382 -43.45 28.43 -19.27
C LYS A 382 -43.15 27.06 -19.91
N ALA A 383 -43.92 26.06 -19.47
CA ALA A 383 -44.02 24.73 -20.06
C ALA A 383 -44.95 24.66 -21.29
N ILE A 384 -44.75 23.65 -22.16
CA ILE A 384 -45.71 23.12 -23.15
C ILE A 384 -45.68 21.58 -23.09
N LYS A 385 -46.83 20.91 -23.34
CA LYS A 385 -47.05 19.46 -23.25
C LYS A 385 -47.30 18.80 -24.63
N SER A 386 -47.18 17.46 -24.66
CA SER A 386 -47.65 16.50 -25.70
C SER A 386 -46.79 16.43 -26.99
N GLN A 387 -46.67 15.30 -27.69
CA GLN A 387 -47.54 14.09 -27.79
C GLN A 387 -46.75 12.75 -27.79
N LYS A 388 -47.48 11.62 -27.63
CA LYS A 388 -47.03 10.24 -27.93
C LYS A 388 -47.21 9.91 -29.42
N PRO A 389 -46.57 8.84 -29.92
CA PRO A 389 -47.35 7.68 -30.39
C PRO A 389 -46.92 6.34 -29.76
N VAL A 390 -47.56 5.24 -30.20
CA VAL A 390 -47.61 3.92 -29.55
C VAL A 390 -47.34 2.79 -30.54
N THR A 391 -46.52 1.80 -30.16
CA THR A 391 -46.56 0.36 -30.53
C THR A 391 -45.64 -0.40 -29.54
N LYS A 392 -46.01 -1.39 -28.71
CA LYS A 392 -46.75 -2.68 -28.82
C LYS A 392 -45.97 -3.85 -29.47
N THR A 393 -45.26 -4.63 -28.62
CA THR A 393 -45.34 -6.10 -28.38
C THR A 393 -44.38 -6.42 -27.20
N ALA A 394 -44.75 -7.04 -26.07
CA ALA A 394 -45.17 -8.44 -25.81
C ALA A 394 -44.08 -9.46 -26.20
N SER A 395 -43.63 -10.43 -25.39
CA SER A 395 -43.85 -10.81 -23.97
C SER A 395 -42.59 -11.61 -23.50
N ASN A 396 -42.31 -12.03 -22.25
CA ASN A 396 -43.10 -12.77 -21.26
C ASN A 396 -42.53 -12.59 -19.84
N SER A 397 -43.37 -12.81 -18.83
CA SER A 397 -43.05 -12.77 -17.40
C SER A 397 -42.78 -14.13 -16.79
N VAL A 398 -41.85 -14.20 -15.83
CA VAL A 398 -41.97 -15.06 -14.63
C VAL A 398 -41.57 -14.22 -13.42
N SER A 399 -42.39 -14.24 -12.36
CA SER A 399 -42.10 -13.57 -11.09
C SER A 399 -42.18 -14.55 -9.93
N THR A 400 -41.28 -14.42 -8.96
CA THR A 400 -41.40 -14.65 -7.49
C THR A 400 -40.01 -15.01 -6.95
N GLY A 401 -39.57 -14.57 -5.78
CA GLY A 401 -40.23 -13.69 -4.80
C GLY A 401 -39.21 -12.87 -3.99
N SER A 402 -39.73 -11.89 -3.24
CA SER A 402 -38.92 -10.95 -2.45
C SER A 402 -38.68 -11.47 -1.02
N VAL A 403 -37.42 -11.43 -0.60
CA VAL A 403 -36.99 -11.34 0.81
C VAL A 403 -35.75 -10.42 0.76
N GLY A 404 -35.61 -9.33 1.50
CA GLY A 404 -36.29 -8.95 2.75
C GLY A 404 -35.19 -8.60 3.74
N GLY A 405 -34.54 -7.44 3.54
CA GLY A 405 -33.34 -7.06 4.28
C GLY A 405 -33.62 -6.70 5.73
N TYR A 406 -32.76 -7.18 6.64
CA TYR A 406 -32.79 -6.83 8.06
C TYR A 406 -31.50 -6.13 8.47
N TYR A 407 -31.57 -4.81 8.59
CA TYR A 407 -30.81 -4.08 9.60
C TYR A 407 -31.61 -4.15 10.90
N HIS A 408 -30.96 -4.39 12.03
CA HIS A 408 -31.26 -3.80 13.34
C HIS A 408 -30.01 -3.96 14.21
N GLY A 409 -29.58 -2.88 14.87
CA GLY A 409 -28.52 -2.91 15.86
C GLY A 409 -29.07 -3.00 17.29
N ASN A 410 -28.17 -3.23 18.23
CA ASN A 410 -28.20 -2.80 19.63
C ASN A 410 -26.74 -2.68 20.10
#